data_AF-A0A519SSI5-F1
#
_entry.id   AF-A0A519SSI5-F1
#
_cell.length_a   1.000
_cell.length_b   1.000
_cell.length_c   1.000
_cell.angle_alpha   90.00
_cell.angle_beta   90.00
_cell.angle_gamma   90.00
#
_symmetry.space_group_name_H-M   'P 1'
#
loop_
_entity.id
_entity.type
_entity.pdbx_description
1 polymer ?
#
loop_
_entity_poly.entity_id
_entity_poly.type
_entity_poly.pdbx_seq_one_letter_code
_entity_poly.pdbx_strand_id
1 'polypeptide(L)'
;YYTTIAGGRVTVPARCWKVVVVLPTGSNDLGRITSSTRVIAVNTPNTIKVNAPWAGYRTTVDAIEKASGLDLLSAVPLSVQSKLEASVDKGPTN
;
A
#
# COMPACT_ATOMS: atom_id res chain seq x y z
N TYR A 1 -16.46 16.37 -10.61
CA TYR A 1 -15.25 15.53 -10.53
C TYR A 1 -15.00 15.01 -11.93
N TYR A 2 -13.74 14.99 -12.40
CA TYR A 2 -13.41 14.44 -13.71
C TYR A 2 -12.95 12.99 -13.54
N THR A 3 -13.45 12.08 -14.37
CA THR A 3 -12.99 10.68 -14.43
C THR A 3 -11.92 10.49 -15.51
N THR A 4 -11.79 11.44 -16.43
CA THR A 4 -10.75 11.47 -17.47
C THR A 4 -10.32 12.91 -17.79
N ILE A 5 -9.09 13.10 -18.28
CA ILE A 5 -8.55 14.36 -18.81
C ILE A 5 -7.94 14.16 -20.21
N ALA A 6 -7.44 15.24 -20.83
CA ALA A 6 -6.79 15.24 -22.14
C ALA A 6 -7.65 14.63 -23.27
N GLY A 7 -8.96 14.96 -23.27
CA GLY A 7 -9.92 14.43 -24.24
C GLY A 7 -10.19 12.93 -24.07
N GLY A 8 -10.15 12.43 -22.84
CA GLY A 8 -10.43 11.02 -22.53
C GLY A 8 -9.22 10.08 -22.55
N ARG A 9 -8.02 10.59 -22.87
CA ARG A 9 -6.80 9.77 -23.02
C ARG A 9 -6.13 9.40 -21.70
N VAL A 10 -6.46 10.11 -20.62
CA VAL A 10 -5.87 9.88 -19.30
C VAL A 10 -7.00 9.69 -18.30
N THR A 11 -7.08 8.51 -17.70
CA THR A 11 -8.03 8.22 -16.62
C THR A 11 -7.56 8.89 -15.33
N VAL A 12 -8.46 9.57 -14.64
CA VAL A 12 -8.20 10.14 -13.31
C VAL A 12 -8.54 9.07 -12.28
N PRO A 13 -7.55 8.60 -11.48
CA PRO A 13 -7.82 7.57 -10.49
C PRO A 13 -8.70 8.12 -9.37
N ALA A 14 -9.67 7.34 -8.89
CA ALA A 14 -10.51 7.71 -7.76
C ALA A 14 -9.72 7.71 -6.43
N ARG A 15 -8.64 6.93 -6.36
CA ARG A 15 -7.78 6.77 -5.18
C ARG A 15 -6.33 6.58 -5.60
N CYS A 16 -5.42 7.03 -4.74
CA CYS A 16 -3.98 6.83 -4.87
C CYS A 16 -3.51 5.96 -3.70
N TRP A 17 -2.89 4.82 -4.01
CA TRP A 17 -2.40 3.88 -3.00
C TRP A 17 -0.88 3.76 -3.03
N LYS A 18 -0.30 3.32 -1.91
CA LYS A 18 1.13 3.00 -1.77
C LYS A 18 1.31 1.90 -0.73
N VAL A 19 2.24 0.99 -1.01
CA VAL A 19 2.73 -0.03 -0.06
C VAL A 19 4.22 0.21 0.16
N VAL A 20 4.65 0.20 1.42
CA VAL A 20 6.04 0.40 1.83
C VAL A 20 6.46 -0.76 2.73
N VAL A 21 7.54 -1.45 2.37
CA VAL A 21 8.19 -2.46 3.21
C VAL A 21 9.37 -1.82 3.91
N VAL A 22 9.42 -1.87 5.25
CA VAL A 22 10.45 -1.22 6.05
C VAL A 22 11.49 -2.25 6.48
N LEU A 23 12.73 -2.08 6.03
CA LEU A 23 13.87 -2.92 6.38
C LEU A 23 15.05 -2.04 6.83
N PRO A 24 15.84 -2.49 7.82
CA PRO A 24 17.17 -1.91 8.06
C PRO A 24 18.05 -2.05 6.80
N THR A 25 19.00 -1.13 6.63
CA THR A 25 20.01 -1.23 5.57
C THR A 25 20.77 -2.54 5.67
N GLY A 26 20.94 -3.23 4.54
CA GLY A 26 21.63 -4.50 4.47
C GLY A 26 21.63 -5.04 3.03
N SER A 27 22.00 -6.32 2.89
CA SER A 27 21.92 -7.07 1.64
C SER A 27 20.84 -8.17 1.74
N ASN A 28 20.52 -8.80 0.61
CA ASN A 28 19.54 -9.89 0.53
C ASN A 28 18.16 -9.54 1.13
N ASP A 29 17.58 -8.41 0.70
CA ASP A 29 16.36 -7.85 1.27
C ASP A 29 15.21 -8.86 1.34
N LEU A 30 15.00 -9.64 0.27
CA LEU A 30 13.94 -10.64 0.22
C LEU A 30 14.08 -11.68 1.35
N GLY A 31 15.30 -12.16 1.61
CA GLY A 31 15.57 -13.12 2.68
C GLY A 31 15.44 -12.55 4.10
N ARG A 32 15.35 -11.22 4.24
CA ARG A 32 15.17 -10.53 5.52
C ARG A 32 13.71 -10.16 5.81
N ILE A 33 12.81 -10.34 4.84
CA ILE A 33 11.38 -10.13 5.06
C ILE A 33 10.82 -11.31 5.86
N THR A 34 10.22 -11.00 7.00
CA THR A 34 9.62 -11.96 7.92
C THR A 34 8.20 -11.53 8.24
N SER A 35 7.41 -12.37 8.91
CA SER A 35 6.05 -12.02 9.30
C SER A 35 5.95 -10.87 10.32
N SER A 36 7.07 -10.41 10.88
CA SER A 36 7.15 -9.24 11.75
C SER A 36 7.71 -8.00 11.07
N THR A 37 8.08 -8.08 9.78
CA THR A 37 8.53 -6.92 9.02
C THR A 37 7.42 -5.89 8.94
N ARG A 38 7.73 -4.63 9.24
CA ARG A 38 6.74 -3.56 9.17
C ARG A 38 6.39 -3.26 7.72
N VAL A 39 5.12 -3.41 7.38
CA VAL A 39 4.54 -3.02 6.09
C VAL A 39 3.52 -1.92 6.30
N ILE A 40 3.62 -0.84 5.54
CA ILE A 40 2.73 0.30 5.59
C ILE A 40 1.97 0.38 4.27
N ALA A 41 0.68 0.09 4.30
CA ALA A 41 -0.23 0.27 3.17
C ALA A 41 -1.15 1.48 3.43
N VAL A 42 -1.23 2.38 2.45
CA VAL A 42 -2.12 3.55 2.48
C VAL A 42 -2.94 3.61 1.20
N ASN A 43 -4.18 4.08 1.31
CA ASN A 43 -5.09 4.24 0.19
C ASN A 43 -5.90 5.52 0.34
N THR A 44 -5.47 6.60 -0.30
CA THR A 44 -6.00 7.96 -0.12
C THR A 44 -7.00 8.30 -1.23
N PRO A 45 -8.18 8.87 -0.92
CA PRO A 45 -9.11 9.33 -1.95
C PRO A 45 -8.50 10.51 -2.74
N ASN A 46 -8.63 10.49 -4.07
CA ASN A 46 -8.11 11.55 -4.93
C ASN A 46 -9.13 12.69 -5.07
N THR A 47 -9.32 13.45 -3.98
CA THR A 47 -10.27 14.56 -3.93
C THR A 47 -9.65 15.78 -3.24
N ILE A 48 -10.29 16.94 -3.36
CA ILE A 48 -9.85 18.18 -2.68
C ILE A 48 -10.13 18.18 -1.17
N LYS A 49 -10.94 17.23 -0.66
CA LYS A 49 -11.31 17.12 0.75
C LYS A 49 -10.53 15.97 1.40
N VAL A 50 -9.23 16.15 1.57
CA VAL A 50 -8.33 15.19 2.23
C VAL A 50 -7.75 15.78 3.51
N ASN A 51 -7.74 15.00 4.58
CA ASN A 51 -6.98 15.26 5.80
C ASN A 51 -5.47 15.22 5.51
N ALA A 52 -4.71 16.12 6.13
CA ALA A 52 -3.26 16.21 5.98
C ALA A 52 -2.49 15.01 6.57
N PRO A 53 -2.84 14.47 7.75
CA PRO A 53 -2.15 13.29 8.28
C PRO A 53 -2.42 12.04 7.44
N TRP A 54 -1.40 11.52 6.76
CA TRP A 54 -1.49 10.34 5.89
C TRP A 54 -1.92 9.07 6.64
N ALA A 55 -1.63 9.01 7.94
CA ALA A 55 -1.91 7.88 8.82
C ALA A 55 -3.40 7.49 8.87
N GLY A 56 -4.29 8.46 8.65
CA GLY A 56 -5.74 8.22 8.60
C GLY A 56 -6.20 7.39 7.40
N TYR A 57 -5.33 7.16 6.40
CA TYR A 57 -5.63 6.38 5.20
C TYR A 57 -4.97 5.01 5.18
N ARG A 58 -4.44 4.55 6.33
CA ARG A 58 -3.88 3.21 6.45
C ARG A 58 -4.93 2.15 6.13
N THR A 59 -4.48 1.10 5.46
CA THR A 59 -5.28 -0.05 5.06
C THR A 59 -4.40 -1.31 5.12
N THR A 60 -4.97 -2.45 4.78
CA THR A 60 -4.22 -3.70 4.53
C THR A 60 -3.71 -3.73 3.08
N VAL A 61 -2.69 -4.55 2.80
CA VAL A 61 -2.25 -4.82 1.42
C VAL A 61 -3.34 -5.62 0.70
N ASP A 62 -3.98 -6.58 1.37
CA ASP A 62 -5.13 -7.35 0.84
C ASP A 62 -6.22 -6.45 0.25
N ALA A 63 -6.52 -5.32 0.91
CA ALA A 63 -7.56 -4.41 0.44
C ALA A 63 -7.14 -3.65 -0.83
N ILE A 64 -5.83 -3.38 -1.01
CA ILE A 64 -5.28 -2.80 -2.23
C ILE A 64 -5.30 -3.82 -3.36
N GLU A 65 -4.90 -5.06 -3.10
CA GLU A 65 -4.92 -6.16 -4.08
C GLU A 65 -6.34 -6.44 -4.55
N LYS A 66 -7.29 -6.57 -3.62
CA LYS A 66 -8.72 -6.73 -3.93
C LYS A 66 -9.25 -5.60 -4.83
N ALA A 67 -8.78 -4.36 -4.64
CA ALA A 67 -9.23 -3.21 -5.42
C ALA A 67 -8.53 -3.06 -6.78
N SER A 68 -7.31 -3.61 -6.91
CA SER A 68 -6.45 -3.41 -8.09
C SER A 68 -6.33 -4.64 -8.99
N GLY A 69 -6.61 -5.83 -8.47
CA GLY A 69 -6.36 -7.11 -9.13
C GLY A 69 -4.88 -7.51 -9.19
N LEU A 70 -4.02 -6.83 -8.43
CA LEU A 70 -2.58 -7.13 -8.34
C LEU A 70 -2.30 -8.17 -7.25
N ASP A 71 -1.15 -8.82 -7.37
CA ASP A 71 -0.51 -9.67 -6.36
C ASP A 71 0.80 -8.96 -5.96
N LEU A 72 0.74 -8.21 -4.85
CA LEU A 72 1.85 -7.43 -4.30
C LEU A 72 2.68 -8.33 -3.40
N LEU A 73 3.97 -8.00 -3.26
CA LEU A 73 4.91 -8.81 -2.46
C LEU A 73 4.99 -10.29 -2.89
N SER A 74 4.54 -10.62 -4.11
CA SER A 74 4.48 -11.99 -4.67
C SER A 74 5.78 -12.80 -4.62
N ALA A 75 6.94 -12.13 -4.50
CA ALA A 75 8.24 -12.79 -4.30
C ALA A 75 8.48 -13.31 -2.86
N VAL A 76 7.70 -12.84 -1.88
CA VAL A 76 7.77 -13.24 -0.46
C VAL A 76 7.04 -14.58 -0.29
N PRO A 77 7.47 -15.51 0.58
CA PRO A 77 6.73 -16.75 0.82
C PRO A 77 5.28 -16.51 1.28
N LEU A 78 4.33 -17.31 0.78
CA LEU A 78 2.88 -17.16 1.07
C LEU A 78 2.54 -17.16 2.58
N SER A 79 3.29 -17.93 3.38
CA SER A 79 3.11 -17.96 4.84
C SER A 79 3.51 -16.66 5.55
N VAL A 80 4.36 -15.85 4.91
CA VAL A 80 4.76 -14.52 5.37
C VAL A 80 3.82 -13.47 4.79
N GLN A 81 3.49 -13.55 3.48
CA GLN A 81 2.50 -12.69 2.82
C GLN A 81 1.19 -12.63 3.60
N SER A 82 0.56 -13.79 3.85
CA SER A 82 -0.72 -13.92 4.57
C SER A 82 -0.77 -13.24 5.95
N LYS A 83 0.38 -13.04 6.61
CA LYS A 83 0.47 -12.31 7.88
C LYS A 83 0.70 -10.81 7.68
N LEU A 84 1.58 -10.45 6.76
CA LEU A 84 1.93 -9.06 6.46
C LEU A 84 0.77 -8.32 5.79
N GLU A 85 0.12 -8.96 4.82
CA GLU A 85 -0.83 -8.33 3.91
C GLU A 85 -2.19 -8.10 4.57
N ALA A 86 -2.58 -8.97 5.50
CA ALA A 86 -3.80 -8.86 6.30
C ALA A 86 -3.72 -7.79 7.42
N SER A 87 -2.54 -7.25 7.71
CA SER A 87 -2.32 -6.36 8.85
C SER A 87 -2.38 -4.89 8.46
N VAL A 88 -3.02 -4.07 9.30
CA VAL A 88 -2.94 -2.59 9.21
C VAL A 88 -1.78 -2.10 10.07
N ASP A 89 -0.88 -1.28 9.50
CA ASP A 89 0.22 -0.65 10.25
C ASP A 89 -0.31 0.14 11.46
N LYS A 90 0.34 -0.03 12.60
CA LYS A 90 0.07 0.74 13.83
C LYS A 90 1.30 1.47 14.34
N GLY A 91 2.38 1.49 13.55
CA GLY A 91 3.63 2.09 13.96
C GLY A 91 3.62 3.63 13.97
N PRO A 92 4.69 4.25 14.48
CA PRO A 92 4.86 5.70 14.51
C PRO A 92 4.80 6.34 13.12
N THR A 93 4.39 7.61 13.07
CA THR A 93 4.19 8.38 11.81
C THR A 93 5.17 9.54 11.65
N ASN A 94 6.00 9.80 12.66
CA ASN A 94 6.95 10.91 12.77
C ASN A 94 8.28 10.39 13.33
#